data_AF-A0A2V6FUG3-F1
#
_entry.id   AF-A0A2V6FUG3-F1
#
_cell.length_a   1.000
_cell.length_b   1.000
_cell.length_c   1.000
_cell.angle_alpha   90.00
_cell.angle_beta   90.00
_cell.angle_gamma   90.00
#
_symmetry.space_group_name_H-M   'P 1'
#
loop_
_entity.id
_entity.type
_entity.pdbx_description
1 polymer ?
#
loop_
_entity_poly.entity_id
_entity_poly.type
_entity_poly.pdbx_seq_one_letter_code
_entity_poly.pdbx_strand_id
1 'polypeptide(L)'
;MSIRRLTRTVALLDGLGSVGALLMAFAAPCCLPLFAMIAGAVGITALRLNEKFVLFALQAFAVIAVIGLAFAASRLRQFGPLILGGLAAFVLFFSFHARFSAVLVYLGLGGLCVASVWNYLLSRKHKGVILQSVITCPKCGHHAEEAMPTNACLFFYECSQCGATLKPKTGDCCVFCSYGSVPCPPVQMGAGCCV
;
A
#
# COMPACT_ATOMS: atom_id res chain seq x y z
N MET A 1 6.58 15.44 19.27
CA MET A 1 7.68 14.51 18.89
C MET A 1 7.09 13.09 18.90
N SER A 2 6.51 12.54 17.82
CA SER A 2 7.26 11.62 16.94
C SER A 2 6.36 10.97 15.85
N ILE A 3 5.31 11.66 15.36
CA ILE A 3 4.46 11.12 14.27
C ILE A 3 5.31 10.77 13.03
N ARG A 4 6.35 11.59 12.74
CA ARG A 4 7.32 11.33 11.65
C ARG A 4 8.18 10.08 11.84
N ARG A 5 8.53 9.66 13.07
CA ARG A 5 9.30 8.40 13.25
C ARG A 5 8.38 7.21 13.09
N LEU A 6 7.15 7.30 13.61
CA LEU A 6 6.16 6.22 13.50
C LEU A 6 5.84 5.90 12.04
N THR A 7 5.66 6.92 11.20
CA THR A 7 5.46 6.73 9.75
C THR A 7 6.70 6.17 9.05
N ARG A 8 7.92 6.52 9.51
CA ARG A 8 9.17 6.01 8.94
C ARG A 8 9.39 4.55 9.30
N THR A 9 9.10 4.15 10.53
CA THR A 9 9.20 2.75 10.97
C THR A 9 8.16 1.89 10.29
N VAL A 10 6.92 2.37 10.14
CA VAL A 10 5.86 1.64 9.41
C VAL A 10 6.24 1.48 7.93
N ALA A 11 6.73 2.52 7.26
CA ALA A 11 7.17 2.42 5.85
C ALA A 11 8.38 1.47 5.66
N LEU A 12 9.25 1.39 6.65
CA LEU A 12 10.40 0.48 6.64
C LEU A 12 9.95 -0.97 6.94
N LEU A 13 8.96 -1.15 7.82
CA LEU A 13 8.33 -2.44 8.12
C LEU A 13 7.51 -2.99 6.94
N ASP A 14 6.79 -2.13 6.22
CA ASP A 14 6.09 -2.50 4.97
C ASP A 14 7.08 -2.90 3.86
N GLY A 15 8.26 -2.27 3.82
CA GLY A 15 9.37 -2.65 2.96
C GLY A 15 9.94 -4.03 3.29
N LEU A 16 10.17 -4.34 4.57
CA LEU A 16 10.60 -5.68 5.00
C LEU A 16 9.50 -6.73 4.79
N GLY A 17 8.24 -6.39 5.02
CA GLY A 17 7.09 -7.29 4.84
C GLY A 17 6.89 -7.70 3.38
N SER A 18 6.98 -6.75 2.45
CA SER A 18 6.85 -7.02 1.01
C SER A 18 8.02 -7.82 0.45
N VAL A 19 9.26 -7.51 0.87
CA VAL A 19 10.45 -8.28 0.49
C VAL A 19 10.41 -9.69 1.08
N GLY A 20 9.96 -9.84 2.33
CA GLY A 20 9.77 -11.14 2.99
C GLY A 20 8.71 -12.01 2.31
N ALA A 21 7.59 -11.42 1.88
CA ALA A 21 6.54 -12.15 1.16
C ALA A 21 7.00 -12.63 -0.23
N LEU A 22 7.76 -11.81 -0.96
CA LEU A 22 8.35 -12.19 -2.25
C LEU A 22 9.39 -13.30 -2.08
N LEU A 23 10.26 -13.19 -1.08
CA LEU A 23 11.24 -14.24 -0.73
C LEU A 23 10.54 -15.57 -0.42
N MET A 24 9.48 -15.55 0.40
CA MET A 24 8.73 -16.75 0.73
C MET A 24 7.99 -17.36 -0.46
N ALA A 25 7.46 -16.54 -1.37
CA ALA A 25 6.81 -17.01 -2.59
C ALA A 25 7.79 -17.69 -3.56
N PHE A 26 8.98 -17.10 -3.76
CA PHE A 26 10.04 -17.71 -4.58
C PHE A 26 10.63 -18.96 -3.95
N ALA A 27 10.68 -19.01 -2.61
CA ALA A 27 11.23 -20.12 -1.87
C ALA A 27 10.21 -21.25 -1.63
N ALA A 28 8.92 -21.05 -1.92
CA ALA A 28 7.86 -22.03 -1.68
C ALA A 28 8.09 -23.42 -2.33
N PRO A 29 8.61 -23.57 -3.57
CA PRO A 29 8.89 -24.90 -4.12
C PRO A 29 10.10 -25.59 -3.47
N CYS A 30 11.02 -24.82 -2.87
CA CYS A 30 12.32 -25.33 -2.38
C CYS A 30 12.38 -25.46 -0.86
N CYS A 31 11.64 -24.63 -0.12
CA CYS A 31 11.74 -24.49 1.33
C CYS A 31 10.58 -25.13 2.09
N LEU A 32 9.44 -25.39 1.44
CA LEU A 32 8.36 -26.18 2.05
C LEU A 32 8.85 -27.57 2.54
N PRO A 33 9.68 -28.33 1.80
CA PRO A 33 10.25 -29.57 2.33
C PRO A 33 11.25 -29.35 3.48
N LEU A 34 11.99 -28.24 3.48
CA LEU A 34 12.93 -27.89 4.56
C LEU A 34 12.18 -27.53 5.86
N PHE A 35 11.13 -26.72 5.78
CA PHE A 35 10.29 -26.40 6.94
C PHE A 35 9.53 -27.64 7.44
N ALA A 36 9.08 -28.52 6.54
CA ALA A 36 8.51 -29.82 6.92
C ALA A 36 9.54 -30.71 7.64
N MET A 37 10.80 -30.71 7.21
CA MET A 37 11.89 -31.43 7.88
C MET A 37 12.19 -30.86 9.27
N ILE A 38 12.26 -29.52 9.41
CA ILE A 38 12.51 -28.86 10.70
C ILE A 38 11.33 -29.08 11.66
N ALA A 39 10.08 -28.91 11.19
CA ALA A 39 8.88 -29.16 12.00
C ALA A 39 8.75 -30.65 12.38
N GLY A 40 9.18 -31.55 11.49
CA GLY A 40 9.30 -32.97 11.75
C GLY A 40 10.34 -33.28 12.83
N ALA A 41 11.50 -32.61 12.79
CA ALA A 41 12.57 -32.75 13.77
C ALA A 41 12.20 -32.20 15.16
N VAL A 42 11.37 -31.17 15.24
CA VAL A 42 10.82 -30.65 16.51
C VAL A 42 9.68 -31.54 17.05
N GLY A 43 9.30 -32.61 16.33
CA GLY A 43 8.27 -33.55 16.77
C GLY A 43 6.84 -33.02 16.65
N ILE A 44 6.64 -31.91 15.93
CA ILE A 44 5.31 -31.31 15.70
C ILE A 44 4.43 -32.25 14.86
N THR A 45 5.03 -33.12 14.06
CA THR A 45 4.37 -34.23 13.34
C THR A 45 3.89 -35.38 14.24
N ALA A 46 4.36 -35.47 15.49
CA ALA A 46 3.93 -36.51 16.45
C ALA A 46 2.64 -36.13 17.19
N LEU A 47 2.33 -34.83 17.28
CA LEU A 47 0.95 -34.41 17.48
C LEU A 47 0.24 -34.76 16.18
N ARG A 48 -0.67 -35.73 16.23
CA ARG A 48 -1.58 -36.10 15.14
C ARG A 48 -2.54 -34.93 14.87
N LEU A 49 -1.98 -33.79 14.46
CA LEU A 49 -2.66 -32.59 14.02
C LEU A 49 -3.49 -33.06 12.84
N ASN A 50 -4.77 -33.32 13.12
CA ASN A 50 -5.77 -33.56 12.09
C ASN A 50 -5.46 -32.61 10.95
N GLU A 51 -5.32 -33.11 9.72
CA GLU A 51 -5.03 -32.26 8.55
C GLU A 51 -5.92 -31.01 8.54
N LYS A 52 -7.17 -31.15 9.01
CA LYS A 52 -8.13 -30.07 9.26
C LYS A 52 -7.62 -28.91 10.14
N PHE A 53 -6.84 -29.16 11.19
CA PHE A 53 -6.30 -28.12 12.09
C PHE A 53 -5.23 -27.27 11.40
N VAL A 54 -4.34 -27.90 10.63
CA VAL A 54 -3.30 -27.19 9.86
C VAL A 54 -3.96 -26.30 8.81
N LEU A 55 -5.00 -26.80 8.16
CA LEU A 55 -5.77 -26.01 7.18
C LEU A 55 -6.48 -24.82 7.83
N PHE A 56 -7.05 -25.00 9.01
CA PHE A 56 -7.68 -23.92 9.76
C PHE A 56 -6.67 -22.84 10.18
N ALA A 57 -5.47 -23.24 10.60
CA ALA A 57 -4.39 -22.30 10.93
C ALA A 57 -3.92 -21.50 9.72
N LEU A 58 -3.70 -22.15 8.56
CA LEU A 58 -3.32 -21.47 7.31
C LEU A 58 -4.36 -20.42 6.89
N GLN A 59 -5.64 -20.76 7.03
CA GLN A 59 -6.75 -19.89 6.69
C GLN A 59 -6.86 -18.69 7.65
N ALA A 60 -6.60 -18.89 8.94
CA ALA A 60 -6.51 -17.81 9.92
C ALA A 60 -5.40 -16.81 9.57
N PHE A 61 -4.20 -17.29 9.22
CA PHE A 61 -3.11 -16.42 8.79
C PHE A 61 -3.43 -15.65 7.50
N ALA A 62 -4.10 -16.29 6.54
CA ALA A 62 -4.54 -15.62 5.31
C ALA A 62 -5.56 -14.50 5.59
N VAL A 63 -6.52 -14.74 6.48
CA VAL A 63 -7.51 -13.72 6.89
C VAL A 63 -6.82 -12.56 7.60
N ILE A 64 -5.88 -12.84 8.52
CA ILE A 64 -5.09 -11.81 9.20
C ILE A 64 -4.30 -10.96 8.19
N ALA A 65 -3.71 -11.58 7.17
CA ALA A 65 -2.99 -10.88 6.12
C ALA A 65 -3.91 -9.94 5.30
N VAL A 66 -5.13 -10.37 4.97
CA VAL A 66 -6.12 -9.53 4.27
C VAL A 66 -6.59 -8.37 5.13
N ILE A 67 -6.82 -8.60 6.43
CA ILE A 67 -7.20 -7.54 7.38
C ILE A 67 -6.07 -6.51 7.49
N GLY A 68 -4.81 -6.95 7.54
CA GLY A 68 -3.64 -6.08 7.50
C GLY A 68 -3.57 -5.24 6.23
N LEU A 69 -3.82 -5.86 5.07
CA LEU A 69 -3.87 -5.17 3.78
C LEU A 69 -5.02 -4.15 3.71
N ALA A 70 -6.18 -4.49 4.26
CA ALA A 70 -7.37 -3.62 4.33
C ALA A 70 -7.13 -2.39 5.19
N PHE A 71 -6.47 -2.57 6.35
CA PHE A 71 -6.10 -1.46 7.21
C PHE A 71 -5.06 -0.54 6.55
N ALA A 72 -4.07 -1.10 5.84
CA ALA A 72 -3.08 -0.34 5.09
C ALA A 72 -3.68 0.46 3.92
N ALA A 73 -4.58 -0.17 3.15
CA ALA A 73 -5.24 0.45 2.00
C ALA A 73 -6.21 1.57 2.39
N SER A 74 -6.88 1.41 3.54
CA SER A 74 -7.77 2.44 4.10
C SER A 74 -7.02 3.75 4.42
N ARG A 75 -5.70 3.71 4.56
CA ARG A 75 -4.86 4.87 4.85
C ARG A 75 -4.37 5.63 3.62
N LEU A 76 -4.33 5.00 2.44
CA LEU A 76 -3.84 5.62 1.20
C LEU A 76 -4.87 5.71 0.05
N ARG A 77 -6.17 5.49 0.32
CA ARG A 77 -7.28 5.69 -0.66
C ARG A 77 -7.06 5.00 -2.03
N GLN A 78 -6.30 3.90 -2.05
CA GLN A 78 -6.00 3.10 -3.25
C GLN A 78 -6.67 1.72 -3.16
N PHE A 79 -7.82 1.56 -3.80
CA PHE A 79 -8.65 0.34 -3.71
C PHE A 79 -8.17 -0.83 -4.58
N GLY A 80 -7.33 -0.58 -5.60
CA GLY A 80 -6.92 -1.57 -6.60
C GLY A 80 -6.26 -2.83 -6.02
N PRO A 81 -5.09 -2.73 -5.36
CA PRO A 81 -4.39 -3.91 -4.82
C PRO A 81 -5.17 -4.62 -3.71
N LEU A 82 -6.07 -3.90 -3.01
CA LEU A 82 -6.90 -4.48 -1.96
C LEU A 82 -7.97 -5.41 -2.52
N ILE A 83 -8.65 -5.01 -3.60
CA ILE A 83 -9.68 -5.82 -4.27
C ILE A 83 -9.04 -7.11 -4.79
N LEU A 84 -7.85 -7.02 -5.39
CA LEU A 84 -7.13 -8.19 -5.89
C LEU A 84 -6.71 -9.15 -4.76
N GLY A 85 -6.23 -8.62 -3.63
CA GLY A 85 -5.89 -9.41 -2.45
C GLY A 85 -7.11 -10.08 -1.81
N GLY A 86 -8.24 -9.37 -1.73
CA GLY A 86 -9.51 -9.91 -1.23
C GLY A 86 -10.05 -11.05 -2.12
N LEU A 87 -10.00 -10.87 -3.45
CA LEU A 87 -10.37 -11.92 -4.40
C LEU A 87 -9.48 -13.15 -4.28
N ALA A 88 -8.16 -12.98 -4.13
CA ALA A 88 -7.23 -14.10 -3.95
C ALA A 88 -7.53 -14.89 -2.66
N ALA A 89 -7.84 -14.22 -1.56
CA ALA A 89 -8.22 -14.87 -0.31
C ALA A 89 -9.57 -15.60 -0.40
N PHE A 90 -10.53 -15.03 -1.12
CA PHE A 90 -11.81 -15.68 -1.39
C PHE A 90 -11.64 -16.96 -2.23
N VAL A 91 -10.78 -16.93 -3.25
CA VAL A 91 -10.45 -18.12 -4.07
C VAL A 91 -9.78 -19.20 -3.22
N LEU A 92 -8.86 -18.85 -2.32
CA LEU A 92 -8.24 -19.80 -1.40
C LEU A 92 -9.27 -20.41 -0.45
N PHE A 93 -10.15 -19.60 0.15
CA PHE A 93 -11.23 -20.07 1.02
C PHE A 93 -12.16 -21.06 0.29
N PHE A 94 -12.56 -20.73 -0.95
CA PHE A 94 -13.45 -21.57 -1.75
C PHE A 94 -12.77 -22.88 -2.19
N SER A 95 -11.49 -22.82 -2.56
CA SER A 95 -10.70 -24.00 -2.93
C SER A 95 -10.61 -25.03 -1.81
N PHE A 96 -10.62 -24.59 -0.56
CA PHE A 96 -10.52 -25.48 0.60
C PHE A 96 -11.83 -26.19 0.95
N HIS A 97 -12.99 -25.57 0.67
CA HIS A 97 -14.29 -26.08 1.11
C HIS A 97 -15.02 -26.93 0.05
N ALA A 98 -14.73 -26.73 -1.25
CA ALA A 98 -15.45 -27.42 -2.34
C ALA A 98 -14.73 -28.66 -2.90
N ARG A 99 -13.44 -28.54 -3.28
CA ARG A 99 -12.59 -29.65 -3.80
C ARG A 99 -11.11 -29.24 -3.63
N PHE A 100 -10.32 -30.05 -2.93
CA PHE A 100 -8.88 -29.81 -2.76
C PHE A 100 -8.15 -30.01 -4.11
N SER A 101 -8.01 -28.93 -4.88
CA SER A 101 -7.28 -28.92 -6.15
C SER A 101 -6.04 -28.06 -6.02
N ALA A 102 -4.86 -28.66 -6.21
CA ALA A 102 -3.58 -27.96 -6.15
C ALA A 102 -3.52 -26.74 -7.09
N VAL A 103 -4.16 -26.82 -8.26
CA VAL A 103 -4.20 -25.74 -9.26
C VAL A 103 -4.83 -24.46 -8.73
N LEU A 104 -5.94 -24.54 -7.97
CA LEU A 104 -6.58 -23.35 -7.40
C LEU A 104 -5.72 -22.69 -6.31
N VAL A 105 -4.99 -23.49 -5.53
CA VAL A 105 -4.09 -22.96 -4.49
C VAL A 105 -2.95 -22.15 -5.12
N TYR A 106 -2.34 -22.67 -6.19
CA TYR A 106 -1.31 -21.95 -6.92
C TYR A 106 -1.84 -20.69 -7.62
N LEU A 107 -3.07 -20.71 -8.14
CA LEU A 107 -3.72 -19.51 -8.67
C LEU A 107 -3.95 -18.44 -7.59
N GLY A 108 -4.38 -18.84 -6.38
CA GLY A 108 -4.54 -17.93 -5.24
C GLY A 108 -3.21 -17.32 -4.79
N LEU A 109 -2.16 -18.12 -4.66
CA LEU A 109 -0.81 -17.65 -4.32
C LEU A 109 -0.24 -16.73 -5.42
N GLY A 110 -0.44 -17.08 -6.69
CA GLY A 110 -0.09 -16.25 -7.84
C GLY A 110 -0.78 -14.88 -7.78
N GLY A 111 -2.08 -14.87 -7.47
CA GLY A 111 -2.85 -13.63 -7.28
C GLY A 111 -2.29 -12.73 -6.18
N LEU A 112 -1.89 -13.30 -5.04
CA LEU A 112 -1.24 -12.55 -3.95
C LEU A 112 0.13 -11.98 -4.36
N CYS A 113 0.92 -12.75 -5.12
CA CYS A 113 2.20 -12.27 -5.64
C CYS A 113 2.02 -11.09 -6.59
N VAL A 114 1.06 -11.18 -7.52
CA VAL A 114 0.72 -10.09 -8.44
C VAL A 114 0.24 -8.86 -7.67
N ALA A 115 -0.62 -9.03 -6.65
CA ALA A 115 -1.08 -7.94 -5.79
C ALA A 115 0.09 -7.26 -5.05
N SER A 116 1.03 -8.04 -4.54
CA SER A 116 2.24 -7.53 -3.86
C SER A 116 3.15 -6.76 -4.80
N VAL A 117 3.41 -7.30 -6.01
CA VAL A 117 4.20 -6.61 -7.04
C VAL A 117 3.51 -5.31 -7.47
N TRP A 118 2.19 -5.31 -7.65
CA TRP A 118 1.41 -4.11 -7.98
C TRP A 118 1.53 -3.04 -6.88
N ASN A 119 1.38 -3.45 -5.61
CA ASN A 119 1.55 -2.56 -4.46
C ASN A 119 2.98 -2.00 -4.34
N TYR A 120 4.00 -2.83 -4.63
CA TYR A 120 5.40 -2.41 -4.64
C TYR A 120 5.68 -1.38 -5.74
N LEU A 121 5.16 -1.61 -6.95
CA LEU A 121 5.29 -0.68 -8.07
C LEU A 121 4.59 0.67 -7.80
N LEU A 122 3.39 0.64 -7.22
CA LEU A 122 2.68 1.83 -6.73
C LEU A 122 3.50 2.58 -5.68
N SER A 123 4.03 1.84 -4.69
CA SER A 123 4.88 2.43 -3.64
C SER A 123 6.16 3.05 -4.20
N ARG A 124 6.71 2.51 -5.29
CA ARG A 124 7.88 3.09 -5.96
C ARG A 124 7.53 4.41 -6.67
N LYS A 125 6.38 4.48 -7.33
CA LYS A 125 5.88 5.69 -8.01
C LYS A 125 5.72 6.86 -7.02
N HIS A 126 5.30 6.56 -5.79
CA HIS A 126 5.06 7.55 -4.74
C HIS A 126 6.35 8.20 -4.16
N LYS A 127 7.54 7.62 -4.40
CA LYS A 127 8.83 8.18 -3.94
C LYS A 127 9.39 9.28 -4.86
N GLY A 128 8.89 9.40 -6.08
CA GLY A 128 9.36 10.39 -7.07
C GLY A 128 8.68 11.76 -6.98
N VAL A 129 7.90 12.03 -5.93
CA VAL A 129 7.06 13.23 -5.84
C VAL A 129 7.85 14.40 -5.27
N ILE A 130 7.82 15.52 -5.98
CA ILE A 130 8.46 16.76 -5.58
C ILE A 130 7.50 17.49 -4.64
N LEU A 131 7.96 17.74 -3.41
CA LEU A 131 7.18 18.42 -2.37
C LEU A 131 7.48 19.91 -2.29
N GLN A 132 8.45 20.41 -3.04
CA GLN A 132 8.75 21.84 -3.12
C GLN A 132 8.08 22.44 -4.34
N SER A 133 7.33 23.50 -4.13
CA SER A 133 6.65 24.21 -5.20
C SER A 133 6.67 25.71 -4.95
N VAL A 134 6.90 26.48 -6.00
CA VAL A 134 6.93 27.93 -5.94
C VAL A 134 5.55 28.44 -6.32
N ILE A 135 4.84 29.07 -5.38
CA ILE A 135 3.56 29.72 -5.61
C ILE A 135 3.83 31.13 -6.12
N THR A 136 3.23 31.48 -7.26
CA THR A 136 3.31 32.83 -7.83
C THR A 136 2.02 33.58 -7.59
N CYS A 137 2.07 34.69 -6.87
CA CYS A 137 0.88 35.48 -6.58
C CYS A 137 0.44 36.28 -7.82
N PRO A 138 -0.82 36.15 -8.30
CA PRO A 138 -1.31 36.91 -9.45
C PRO A 138 -1.55 38.39 -9.17
N LYS A 139 -1.60 38.82 -7.89
CA LYS A 139 -1.84 40.22 -7.52
C LYS A 139 -0.57 41.06 -7.44
N CYS A 140 0.52 40.49 -6.92
CA CYS A 140 1.77 41.22 -6.69
C CYS A 140 2.99 40.63 -7.41
N GLY A 141 2.86 39.49 -8.08
CA GLY A 141 3.97 38.81 -8.75
C GLY A 141 5.00 38.17 -7.82
N HIS A 142 4.73 38.13 -6.50
CA HIS A 142 5.66 37.51 -5.54
C HIS A 142 5.72 35.98 -5.71
N HIS A 143 6.93 35.45 -5.62
CA HIS A 143 7.21 34.02 -5.64
C HIS A 143 7.56 33.55 -4.23
N ALA A 144 6.78 32.62 -3.69
CA ALA A 144 7.03 32.00 -2.41
C ALA A 144 7.28 30.50 -2.60
N GLU A 145 8.43 30.01 -2.12
CA GLU A 145 8.73 28.58 -2.10
C GLU A 145 8.06 27.95 -0.87
N GLU A 146 7.09 27.07 -1.12
CA GLU A 146 6.28 26.45 -0.08
C GLU A 146 6.40 24.92 -0.16
N ALA A 147 6.58 24.30 1.00
CA ALA A 147 6.60 22.86 1.13
C ALA A 147 5.16 22.33 1.16
N MET A 148 4.83 21.56 0.13
CA MET A 148 3.52 21.02 -0.11
C MET A 148 3.19 19.89 0.89
N PRO A 149 2.07 19.97 1.62
CA PRO A 149 1.68 18.94 2.57
C PRO A 149 1.24 17.65 1.84
N THR A 150 1.74 16.49 2.27
CA THR A 150 1.39 15.19 1.67
C THR A 150 0.01 14.67 2.07
N ASN A 151 -0.60 15.27 3.10
CA ASN A 151 -1.82 14.74 3.74
C ASN A 151 -3.05 15.66 3.57
N ALA A 152 -2.94 16.79 2.86
CA ALA A 152 -4.06 17.73 2.69
C ALA A 152 -3.84 18.64 1.46
N CYS A 153 -4.93 19.07 0.83
CA CYS A 153 -4.90 20.08 -0.24
C CYS A 153 -5.05 21.50 0.35
N LEU A 154 -4.12 22.39 0.03
CA LEU A 154 -4.20 23.81 0.37
C LEU A 154 -5.18 24.52 -0.57
N PHE A 155 -6.37 24.83 -0.06
CA PHE A 155 -7.43 25.52 -0.81
C PHE A 155 -7.36 27.04 -0.67
N PHE A 156 -6.87 27.52 0.48
CA PHE A 156 -6.67 28.92 0.76
C PHE A 156 -5.19 29.15 1.06
N TYR A 157 -4.57 30.07 0.34
CA TYR A 157 -3.20 30.49 0.58
C TYR A 157 -3.16 31.99 0.76
N GLU A 158 -2.56 32.46 1.84
CA GLU A 158 -2.36 33.89 2.07
C GLU A 158 -0.97 34.28 1.59
N CYS A 159 -0.89 35.27 0.70
CA CYS A 159 0.38 35.75 0.19
C CYS A 159 1.14 36.51 1.28
N SER A 160 2.38 36.10 1.57
CA SER A 160 3.28 36.72 2.54
C SER A 160 3.59 38.21 2.30
N GLN A 161 3.49 38.68 1.05
CA GLN A 161 3.79 40.07 0.68
C GLN A 161 2.57 40.99 0.70
N CYS A 162 1.44 40.55 0.14
CA CYS A 162 0.27 41.41 -0.05
C CYS A 162 -0.92 41.06 0.86
N GLY A 163 -0.83 40.01 1.68
CA GLY A 163 -1.92 39.54 2.54
C GLY A 163 -3.15 39.04 1.78
N ALA A 164 -3.08 38.93 0.44
CA ALA A 164 -4.22 38.50 -0.36
C ALA A 164 -4.42 36.99 -0.21
N THR A 165 -5.65 36.58 0.10
CA THR A 165 -6.05 35.17 0.08
C THR A 165 -6.34 34.71 -1.35
N LEU A 166 -5.55 33.76 -1.83
CA LEU A 166 -5.71 33.10 -3.12
C LEU A 166 -6.62 31.88 -2.98
N LYS A 167 -7.51 31.71 -3.95
CA LYS A 167 -8.36 30.52 -4.14
C LYS A 167 -8.03 29.85 -5.48
N PRO A 168 -8.12 28.52 -5.59
CA PRO A 168 -7.91 27.82 -6.85
C PRO A 168 -8.87 28.33 -7.94
N LYS A 169 -8.42 28.24 -9.18
CA LYS A 169 -9.24 28.54 -10.36
C LYS A 169 -10.29 27.45 -10.55
N THR A 170 -11.39 27.80 -11.20
CA THR A 170 -12.45 26.85 -11.54
C THR A 170 -11.88 25.71 -12.40
N GLY A 171 -11.91 24.49 -11.90
CA GLY A 171 -11.35 23.30 -12.57
C GLY A 171 -10.08 22.74 -11.90
N ASP A 172 -9.41 23.52 -11.03
CA ASP A 172 -8.21 23.09 -10.31
C ASP A 172 -8.55 22.67 -8.87
N CYS A 173 -7.83 21.68 -8.33
CA CYS A 173 -8.12 21.14 -7.00
C CYS A 173 -7.50 21.90 -5.82
N CYS A 174 -6.44 22.67 -6.06
CA CYS A 174 -5.71 23.38 -5.00
C CYS A 174 -4.94 24.58 -5.56
N VAL A 175 -4.51 25.47 -4.66
CA VAL A 175 -3.76 26.69 -5.03
C VAL A 175 -2.52 26.37 -5.84
N PHE A 176 -1.84 25.27 -5.51
CA PHE A 176 -0.63 24.86 -6.22
C PHE A 176 -0.87 24.37 -7.65
N CYS A 177 -2.03 23.76 -7.95
CA CYS A 177 -2.37 23.43 -9.34
C CYS A 177 -2.64 24.68 -10.17
N SER A 178 -3.20 25.73 -9.55
CA SER A 178 -3.53 26.97 -10.26
C SER A 178 -2.38 27.97 -10.41
N TYR A 179 -1.49 28.04 -9.40
CA TYR A 179 -0.47 29.08 -9.26
C TYR A 179 0.91 28.55 -8.89
N GLY A 180 1.07 27.24 -8.68
CA GLY A 180 2.33 26.61 -8.34
C GLY A 180 3.12 26.19 -9.58
N SER A 181 4.44 26.08 -9.43
CA SER A 181 5.33 25.55 -10.46
C SER A 181 5.18 24.03 -10.68
N VAL A 182 4.80 23.31 -9.63
CA VAL A 182 4.63 21.85 -9.64
C VAL A 182 3.22 21.51 -9.13
N PRO A 183 2.48 20.61 -9.81
CA PRO A 183 1.12 20.24 -9.40
C PRO A 183 1.12 19.47 -8.07
N CYS A 184 -0.05 19.30 -7.46
CA CYS A 184 -0.16 18.64 -6.16
C CYS A 184 0.25 17.15 -6.17
N PRO A 185 0.68 16.57 -5.03
CA PRO A 185 1.06 15.17 -4.90
C PRO A 185 0.08 14.18 -5.54
N PRO A 186 -1.25 14.26 -5.35
CA PRO A 186 -2.15 13.29 -5.97
C PRO A 186 -2.08 13.34 -7.50
N VAL A 187 -2.00 14.53 -8.11
CA VAL A 187 -1.87 14.70 -9.56
C VAL A 187 -0.52 14.17 -10.05
N GLN A 188 0.58 14.41 -9.33
CA GLN A 188 1.90 13.85 -9.67
C GLN A 188 1.91 12.30 -9.62
N MET A 189 1.11 11.71 -8.73
CA MET A 189 1.00 10.25 -8.58
C MET A 189 0.05 9.62 -9.61
N GLY A 190 -0.70 10.42 -10.37
CA GLY A 190 -1.74 9.96 -11.29
C GLY A 190 -3.03 9.52 -10.57
N ALA A 191 -3.20 9.88 -9.30
CA ALA A 191 -4.50 9.87 -8.66
C ALA A 191 -5.23 11.17 -9.09
N GLY A 192 -6.55 11.10 -9.28
CA GLY A 192 -7.34 12.28 -9.60
C GLY A 192 -7.24 13.37 -8.52
N CYS A 193 -7.80 14.54 -8.81
CA CYS A 193 -7.94 15.65 -7.86
C CYS A 193 -8.45 15.16 -6.49
N CYS A 194 -7.91 15.71 -5.42
CA CYS A 194 -8.24 15.36 -4.03
C CYS A 194 -9.75 15.44 -3.76
N VAL A 195 -10.43 14.29 -3.79
CA VAL A 195 -11.79 14.07 -3.25
C VAL A 195 -11.70 13.72 -1.77
#